data_AF-A0A2S7JCX4-F1
#
_entry.id   AF-A0A2S7JCX4-F1
#
_cell.length_a   1.000
_cell.length_b   1.000
_cell.length_c   1.000
_cell.angle_alpha   90.00
_cell.angle_beta   90.00
_cell.angle_gamma   90.00
#
_symmetry.space_group_name_H-M   'P 1'
#
loop_
_entity.id
_entity.type
_entity.pdbx_description
1 polymer ?
#
loop_
_entity_poly.entity_id
_entity_poly.type
_entity_poly.pdbx_seq_one_letter_code
_entity_poly.pdbx_strand_id
1 'polypeptide(L)'
;MQSTAAPHYNEEYTMPCAEALLAGTMALMTGHVQACCGAHREAMAGKIVSNLTALAEDPLLSPGFKTLLWALRQRWQNQGQGAALAQLPATERSLWHHSPEVVQ
;
A
#
# COMPACT_ATOMS: atom_id res chain seq x y z
N MET A 1 43.95 -2.30 35.03
CA MET A 1 42.98 -1.70 34.09
C MET A 1 42.54 -2.80 33.13
N GLN A 2 41.48 -3.53 33.48
CA GLN A 2 40.88 -4.54 32.59
C GLN A 2 39.67 -3.88 31.94
N SER A 3 39.81 -3.52 30.66
CA SER A 3 38.71 -3.05 29.83
C SER A 3 37.81 -4.24 29.53
N THR A 4 36.68 -4.33 30.25
CA THR A 4 35.59 -5.24 29.90
C THR A 4 34.94 -4.74 28.62
N ALA A 5 35.24 -5.41 27.51
CA ALA A 5 34.53 -5.21 26.24
C ALA A 5 33.05 -5.56 26.45
N ALA A 6 32.18 -4.56 26.30
CA ALA A 6 30.74 -4.76 26.38
C ALA A 6 30.27 -5.64 25.21
N PRO A 7 29.28 -6.53 25.43
CA PRO A 7 28.69 -7.28 24.35
C PRO A 7 27.98 -6.33 23.38
N HIS A 8 28.46 -6.27 22.14
CA HIS A 8 27.73 -5.65 21.04
C HIS A 8 26.52 -6.53 20.74
N TYR A 9 25.34 -6.12 21.25
CA TYR A 9 24.08 -6.69 20.79
C TYR A 9 23.94 -6.31 19.32
N ASN A 10 24.17 -7.28 18.44
CA ASN A 10 23.81 -7.18 17.04
C ASN A 10 22.27 -7.14 17.01
N GLU A 11 21.70 -5.93 16.94
CA GLU A 11 20.26 -5.66 16.89
C GLU A 11 19.67 -6.06 15.52
N GLU A 12 19.82 -7.34 15.15
CA GLU A 12 19.20 -7.88 13.95
C GLU A 12 17.71 -8.07 14.23
N TYR A 13 16.94 -6.98 14.06
CA TYR A 13 15.48 -6.99 14.14
C TYR A 13 14.94 -7.86 13.00
N THR A 14 14.64 -9.13 13.30
CA THR A 14 13.91 -10.00 12.39
C THR A 14 12.48 -9.46 12.31
N MET A 15 12.16 -8.77 11.22
CA MET A 15 10.81 -8.25 10.99
C MET A 15 9.81 -9.43 10.93
N PRO A 16 8.78 -9.46 11.80
CA PRO A 16 7.71 -10.44 11.73
C PRO A 16 7.13 -10.55 10.32
N CYS A 17 6.80 -11.77 9.89
CA CYS A 17 6.30 -12.04 8.55
C CYS A 17 5.09 -11.17 8.16
N ALA A 18 4.21 -10.87 9.12
CA ALA A 18 3.05 -9.99 8.92
C ALA A 18 3.45 -8.54 8.62
N GLU A 19 4.47 -7.99 9.29
CA GLU A 19 4.96 -6.63 9.04
C GLU A 19 5.61 -6.52 7.67
N ALA A 20 6.42 -7.51 7.30
CA ALA A 20 7.04 -7.57 5.97
C ALA A 20 5.98 -7.68 4.86
N LEU A 21 4.94 -8.51 5.08
CA LEU A 21 3.83 -8.64 4.15
C LEU A 21 3.01 -7.34 4.04
N LEU A 22 2.77 -6.66 5.17
CA LEU A 22 2.10 -5.37 5.19
C LEU A 22 2.90 -4.30 4.43
N ALA A 23 4.19 -4.16 4.72
CA ALA A 23 5.09 -3.23 4.06
C ALA A 23 5.15 -3.51 2.54
N GLY A 24 5.32 -4.77 2.15
CA GLY A 24 5.30 -5.18 0.74
C GLY A 24 3.97 -4.88 0.06
N THR A 25 2.85 -5.05 0.76
CA THR A 25 1.52 -4.73 0.21
C THR A 25 1.35 -3.23 0.01
N MET A 26 1.82 -2.40 0.95
CA MET A 26 1.81 -0.94 0.79
C MET A 26 2.69 -0.50 -0.39
N ALA A 27 3.90 -1.04 -0.51
CA ALA A 27 4.79 -0.76 -1.64
C ALA A 27 4.16 -1.19 -2.99
N LEU A 28 3.44 -2.32 -3.01
CA LEU A 28 2.76 -2.79 -4.20
C LEU A 28 1.57 -1.90 -4.58
N MET A 29 0.78 -1.45 -3.59
CA MET A 29 -0.33 -0.52 -3.79
C MET A 29 0.15 0.83 -4.34
N THR A 30 1.29 1.34 -3.88
CA THR A 30 1.87 2.60 -4.38
C THR A 30 2.47 2.43 -5.78
N GLY A 31 3.12 1.30 -6.05
CA GLY A 31 3.69 0.97 -7.36
C GLY A 31 2.66 0.64 -8.44
N HIS A 32 1.43 0.26 -8.07
CA HIS A 32 0.39 -0.21 -9.00
C HIS A 32 0.09 0.77 -10.15
N VAL A 33 0.11 2.08 -9.88
CA VAL A 33 -0.15 3.11 -10.90
C VAL A 33 1.01 3.29 -11.89
N GLN A 34 2.20 2.79 -11.55
CA GLN A 34 3.41 2.86 -12.36
C GLN A 34 3.65 1.58 -13.17
N ALA A 35 2.69 0.64 -13.14
CA ALA A 35 2.81 -0.62 -13.87
C ALA A 35 3.01 -0.40 -15.37
N CYS A 36 3.91 -1.17 -15.98
CA CYS A 36 4.31 -1.02 -17.38
C CYS A 36 3.17 -1.26 -18.38
N CYS A 37 2.22 -2.15 -18.07
CA CYS A 37 1.10 -2.48 -18.95
C CYS A 37 -0.15 -2.92 -18.17
N GLY A 38 -1.30 -2.99 -18.87
CA GLY A 38 -2.58 -3.39 -18.27
C GLY A 38 -2.55 -4.78 -17.61
N ALA A 39 -1.92 -5.76 -18.26
CA ALA A 39 -1.78 -7.11 -17.71
C ALA A 39 -0.96 -7.15 -16.42
N HIS A 40 0.14 -6.38 -16.35
CA HIS A 40 0.93 -6.28 -15.13
C HIS A 40 0.15 -5.58 -14.01
N ARG A 41 -0.61 -4.54 -14.36
CA ARG A 41 -1.49 -3.82 -13.42
C ARG A 41 -2.57 -4.75 -12.84
N GLU A 42 -3.22 -5.57 -13.66
CA GLU A 42 -4.20 -6.57 -13.21
C GLU A 42 -3.57 -7.63 -12.31
N ALA A 43 -2.38 -8.14 -12.67
CA ALA A 43 -1.65 -9.08 -11.84
C ALA A 43 -1.27 -8.49 -10.46
N MET A 44 -0.84 -7.22 -10.44
CA MET A 44 -0.57 -6.49 -9.20
C MET A 44 -1.83 -6.32 -8.35
N ALA A 45 -2.97 -5.92 -8.95
CA ALA A 45 -4.25 -5.81 -8.25
C ALA A 45 -4.66 -7.15 -7.62
N GLY A 46 -4.52 -8.25 -8.35
CA GLY A 46 -4.76 -9.60 -7.83
C GLY A 46 -3.85 -9.94 -6.64
N LYS A 47 -2.56 -9.59 -6.72
CA LYS A 47 -1.60 -9.82 -5.64
C LYS A 47 -1.91 -8.96 -4.40
N ILE A 48 -2.33 -7.71 -4.57
CA ILE A 48 -2.77 -6.83 -3.48
C ILE A 48 -3.95 -7.48 -2.74
N VAL A 49 -4.98 -7.93 -3.47
CA VAL A 49 -6.17 -8.59 -2.88
C VAL A 49 -5.79 -9.86 -2.11
N SER A 50 -4.89 -10.68 -2.67
CA SER A 50 -4.39 -11.88 -2.02
C SER A 50 -3.64 -11.56 -0.72
N ASN A 51 -2.72 -10.60 -0.74
CA ASN A 51 -1.96 -10.22 0.45
C ASN A 51 -2.86 -9.63 1.56
N LEU A 52 -3.82 -8.77 1.19
CA LEU A 52 -4.79 -8.20 2.15
C LEU A 52 -5.67 -9.29 2.80
N THR A 53 -5.95 -10.37 2.08
CA THR A 53 -6.67 -11.54 2.63
C THR A 53 -5.83 -12.25 3.67
N ALA A 54 -4.57 -12.57 3.33
CA ALA A 54 -3.65 -13.22 4.25
C ALA A 54 -3.41 -12.40 5.52
N LEU A 55 -3.25 -11.08 5.40
CA LEU A 55 -3.13 -10.18 6.54
C LEU A 55 -4.41 -10.17 7.39
N ALA A 56 -5.60 -10.10 6.79
CA ALA A 56 -6.85 -10.05 7.54
C ALA A 56 -7.15 -11.35 8.32
N GLU A 57 -6.58 -12.47 7.87
CA GLU A 57 -6.70 -13.78 8.52
C GLU A 57 -5.66 -13.98 9.65
N ASP A 58 -4.63 -13.15 9.73
CA ASP A 58 -3.56 -13.27 10.74
C ASP A 58 -4.12 -13.16 12.18
N PRO A 59 -3.95 -14.16 13.05
CA PRO A 59 -4.54 -14.18 14.39
C PRO A 59 -4.00 -13.10 15.33
N LEU A 60 -2.79 -12.58 15.09
CA LEU A 60 -2.11 -11.62 15.96
C LEU A 60 -2.54 -10.17 15.70
N LEU A 61 -3.20 -9.90 14.58
CA LEU A 61 -3.70 -8.56 14.26
C LEU A 61 -4.97 -8.23 15.04
N SER A 62 -5.09 -6.95 15.42
CA SER A 62 -6.26 -6.46 16.15
C SER A 62 -7.54 -6.57 15.31
N PRO A 63 -8.72 -6.77 15.93
CA PRO A 63 -9.99 -6.86 15.22
C PRO A 63 -10.27 -5.62 14.35
N GLY A 64 -9.96 -4.42 14.86
CA GLY A 64 -10.13 -3.18 14.10
C GLY A 64 -9.25 -3.12 12.85
N PHE A 65 -8.01 -3.60 12.95
CA PHE A 65 -7.11 -3.65 11.81
C PHE A 65 -7.57 -4.68 10.77
N LYS A 66 -8.07 -5.84 11.20
CA LYS A 66 -8.71 -6.83 10.30
C LYS A 66 -9.89 -6.24 9.54
N THR A 67 -10.77 -5.50 10.22
CA THR A 67 -11.90 -4.81 9.58
C THR A 67 -11.43 -3.83 8.51
N LEU A 68 -10.37 -3.06 8.81
CA LEU A 68 -9.76 -2.13 7.85
C LEU A 68 -9.20 -2.86 6.63
N LEU A 69 -8.47 -3.97 6.83
CA LEU A 69 -7.90 -4.78 5.75
C LEU A 69 -8.99 -5.40 4.87
N TRP A 70 -10.07 -5.89 5.46
CA TRP A 70 -11.24 -6.38 4.74
C TRP A 70 -11.90 -5.30 3.88
N ALA A 71 -12.14 -4.11 4.45
CA ALA A 71 -12.71 -3.00 3.69
C ALA A 71 -11.79 -2.53 2.55
N LEU A 72 -10.46 -2.55 2.77
CA LEU A 72 -9.49 -2.22 1.74
C LEU A 72 -9.49 -3.26 0.61
N ARG A 73 -9.52 -4.55 0.95
CA ARG A 73 -9.62 -5.64 -0.01
C ARG A 73 -10.85 -5.48 -0.92
N GLN A 74 -12.02 -5.20 -0.34
CA GLN A 74 -13.26 -5.00 -1.10
C GLN A 74 -13.14 -3.83 -2.09
N ARG A 75 -12.50 -2.72 -1.67
CA ARG A 75 -12.26 -1.57 -2.56
C ARG A 75 -11.37 -1.94 -3.75
N TRP A 76 -10.32 -2.72 -3.53
CA TRP A 76 -9.45 -3.20 -4.60
C TRP A 76 -10.14 -4.17 -5.57
N GLN A 77 -11.04 -5.02 -5.06
CA GLN A 77 -11.86 -5.90 -5.90
C GLN A 77 -12.83 -5.10 -6.79
N ASN A 78 -13.40 -4.02 -6.25
CA ASN A 78 -14.34 -3.16 -6.98
C ASN A 78 -13.64 -2.16 -7.91
N GLN A 79 -12.36 -1.85 -7.70
CA GLN A 79 -11.60 -0.92 -8.55
C GLN A 79 -11.48 -1.38 -10.01
N GLY A 80 -11.50 -2.69 -10.28
CA GLY A 80 -11.57 -3.24 -11.64
C GLY A 80 -12.84 -2.82 -12.40
N GLN A 81 -13.91 -2.43 -11.67
CA GLN A 81 -15.17 -1.95 -12.23
C GLN A 81 -15.22 -0.41 -12.34
N GLY A 82 -14.34 0.30 -11.62
CA GLY A 82 -14.32 1.76 -11.49
C GLY A 82 -13.33 2.50 -12.40
N ALA A 83 -12.72 1.82 -13.39
CA ALA A 83 -11.84 2.43 -14.40
C ALA A 83 -12.54 3.49 -15.30
N ALA A 84 -13.79 3.85 -15.02
CA ALA A 84 -14.50 4.97 -15.60
C ALA A 84 -13.92 6.34 -15.16
N LEU A 85 -13.38 6.47 -13.94
CA LEU A 85 -12.82 7.75 -13.47
C LEU A 85 -11.42 8.07 -14.05
N ALA A 86 -10.73 7.07 -14.59
CA ALA A 86 -9.46 7.28 -15.31
C ALA A 86 -9.65 7.88 -16.71
N GLN A 87 -10.90 7.91 -17.21
CA GLN A 87 -11.30 8.46 -18.50
C GLN A 87 -11.77 9.92 -18.39
N LEU A 88 -11.76 10.51 -17.19
CA LEU A 88 -12.07 11.93 -17.04
C LEU A 88 -10.98 12.77 -17.73
N PRO A 89 -11.37 13.76 -18.57
CA PRO A 89 -10.43 14.61 -19.27
C PRO A 89 -9.53 15.37 -18.28
N ALA A 90 -8.30 15.66 -18.69
CA ALA A 90 -7.27 16.29 -17.85
C ALA A 90 -7.72 17.59 -17.15
N THR A 91 -8.73 18.28 -17.72
CA THR A 91 -9.40 19.46 -17.15
C THR A 91 -10.05 19.20 -15.79
N GLU A 92 -10.54 18.00 -15.50
CA GLU A 92 -11.14 17.67 -14.19
C GLU A 92 -10.10 17.23 -13.15
N ARG A 93 -8.89 16.85 -13.58
CA ARG A 93 -7.76 16.59 -12.67
C ARG A 93 -7.16 17.88 -12.08
N SER A 94 -7.48 19.04 -12.65
CA SER A 94 -6.96 20.35 -12.24
C SER A 94 -7.78 21.06 -11.15
N LEU A 95 -8.60 20.35 -10.39
CA LEU A 95 -9.45 21.00 -9.36
C LEU A 95 -8.70 21.52 -8.13
N TRP A 96 -7.37 21.33 -8.02
CA TRP A 96 -6.63 21.70 -6.80
C TRP A 96 -5.70 22.91 -6.91
N HIS A 97 -5.41 23.45 -8.09
CA HIS A 97 -4.66 24.72 -8.18
C HIS A 97 -5.04 25.50 -9.44
N HIS A 98 -5.88 26.52 -9.30
CA HIS A 98 -5.70 27.71 -10.11
C HIS A 98 -4.76 28.62 -9.32
N SER A 99 -3.50 28.76 -9.76
CA SER A 99 -2.70 29.89 -9.28
C SER A 99 -3.40 31.15 -9.79
N PRO A 100 -3.74 32.13 -8.95
CA PRO A 100 -4.23 33.41 -9.44
C PRO A 100 -3.09 34.04 -10.24
N GLU A 101 -3.31 34.26 -11.54
CA GLU A 101 -2.28 34.83 -12.41
C GLU A 101 -2.12 36.35 -12.23
N VAL A 102 -2.96 36.98 -11.39
CA VAL A 102 -2.92 38.42 -11.12
C VAL A 102 -3.13 38.67 -9.64
N VAL A 103 -2.08 39.15 -8.96
CA VAL A 103 -2.21 39.97 -7.75
C VAL A 103 -2.21 41.41 -8.25
N GLN A 104 -3.37 42.07 -8.17
CA GLN A 104 -3.49 43.52 -8.41
C GLN A 104 -3.03 44.31 -7.19
#